data_AF-A0A8H6A2W4-F1
#
_entry.id   AF-A0A8H6A2W4-F1
#
_cell.length_a   1.000
_cell.length_b   1.000
_cell.length_c   1.000
_cell.angle_alpha   90.00
_cell.angle_beta   90.00
_cell.angle_gamma   90.00
#
_symmetry.space_group_name_H-M   'P 1'
#
loop_
_entity.id
_entity.type
_entity.pdbx_description
1 polymer ?
#
loop_
_entity_poly.entity_id
_entity_poly.type
_entity_poly.pdbx_seq_one_letter_code
_entity_poly.pdbx_strand_id
1 'polypeptide(L)'
;MPEVLESPAFNREATLVIFPLLAIAAYNALELFYWTFCFFRHYRGCYFWSLIAATWGIIIFVTAAVLRLLGTGPPALAKITFPLGVFSMATGGIMVLYARLHLVTIDRTPRYVLAFIVATACVLHLPLTILKLIREFTTRPDLDAFCRIYEHVAITGSCARELIIAGIYLWVVLQNLKPILDAQGRAGNRVVKELIVVNIILLLSDVSLVIIDHTHLQNIKIGYGPMAASIKLKMEFAFLNELVELVQSLPRLNQISTLRLSSQDYFFPT
;
A
#
# COMPACT_ATOMS: atom_id res chain seq x y z
N MET A 1 -48.29 -11.70 -12.43
CA MET A 1 -47.50 -10.49 -12.11
C MET A 1 -46.21 -10.98 -11.49
N PRO A 2 -45.06 -10.89 -12.17
CA PRO A 2 -43.82 -11.35 -11.57
C PRO A 2 -43.34 -10.29 -10.58
N GLU A 3 -43.17 -10.70 -9.33
CA GLU A 3 -42.42 -9.95 -8.33
C GLU A 3 -41.07 -9.58 -8.94
N VAL A 4 -40.90 -8.28 -9.16
CA VAL A 4 -39.60 -7.68 -9.39
C VAL A 4 -38.81 -7.96 -8.13
N LEU A 5 -37.98 -9.00 -8.21
CA LEU A 5 -36.93 -9.31 -7.26
C LEU A 5 -36.11 -8.02 -7.10
N GLU A 6 -36.40 -7.26 -6.04
CA GLU A 6 -35.58 -6.15 -5.59
C GLU A 6 -34.21 -6.74 -5.27
N SER A 7 -33.33 -6.77 -6.29
CA SER A 7 -31.88 -6.78 -6.07
C SER A 7 -31.64 -5.75 -4.98
N PRO A 8 -31.04 -6.10 -3.83
CA PRO A 8 -31.02 -5.25 -2.64
C PRO A 8 -30.57 -3.88 -3.11
N ALA A 9 -31.52 -2.95 -3.15
CA ALA A 9 -31.30 -1.65 -3.71
C ALA A 9 -30.21 -1.07 -2.85
N PHE A 10 -29.02 -0.95 -3.43
CA PHE A 10 -27.93 -0.22 -2.83
C PHE A 10 -28.53 1.14 -2.47
N ASN A 11 -28.70 1.42 -1.17
CA ASN A 11 -29.40 2.62 -0.69
C ASN A 11 -28.88 3.81 -1.50
N ARG A 12 -29.76 4.60 -2.14
CA ARG A 12 -29.33 5.74 -2.98
C ARG A 12 -28.29 6.61 -2.27
N GLU A 13 -28.47 6.81 -0.96
CA GLU A 13 -27.54 7.48 -0.05
C GLU A 13 -26.14 6.86 -0.05
N ALA A 14 -26.05 5.52 0.01
CA ALA A 14 -24.78 4.81 -0.05
C ALA A 14 -24.10 4.98 -1.42
N THR A 15 -24.89 4.95 -2.51
CA THR A 15 -24.39 5.16 -3.88
C THR A 15 -23.71 6.51 -4.02
N LEU A 16 -24.32 7.55 -3.47
CA LEU A 16 -23.81 8.92 -3.49
C LEU A 16 -22.47 9.07 -2.78
N VAL A 17 -22.20 8.28 -1.74
CA VAL A 17 -20.92 8.30 -1.02
C VAL A 17 -19.85 7.46 -1.73
N ILE A 18 -20.23 6.35 -2.35
CA ILE A 18 -19.25 5.36 -2.84
C ILE A 18 -18.67 5.71 -4.20
N PHE A 19 -19.47 6.28 -5.10
CA PHE A 19 -18.98 6.71 -6.40
C PHE A 19 -17.83 7.73 -6.31
N PRO A 20 -17.92 8.81 -5.50
CA PRO A 20 -16.81 9.73 -5.32
C PRO A 20 -15.55 9.05 -4.77
N LEU A 21 -15.68 8.16 -3.78
CA LEU A 21 -14.54 7.45 -3.20
C LEU A 21 -13.84 6.54 -4.23
N LEU A 22 -14.63 5.82 -5.03
CA LEU A 22 -14.12 4.99 -6.12
C LEU A 22 -13.49 5.84 -7.24
N ALA A 23 -14.07 7.00 -7.55
CA ALA A 23 -13.52 7.93 -8.54
C ALA A 23 -12.16 8.48 -8.11
N ILE A 24 -12.01 8.87 -6.84
CA ILE A 24 -10.73 9.30 -6.27
C ILE A 24 -9.71 8.15 -6.35
N ALA A 25 -10.12 6.93 -5.98
CA ALA A 25 -9.25 5.76 -6.05
C ALA A 25 -8.76 5.48 -7.48
N ALA A 26 -9.66 5.54 -8.47
CA ALA A 26 -9.32 5.36 -9.88
C ALA A 26 -8.39 6.47 -10.40
N TYR A 27 -8.70 7.73 -10.10
CA TYR A 27 -7.87 8.87 -10.50
C TYR A 27 -6.45 8.73 -9.95
N ASN A 28 -6.32 8.48 -8.64
CA ASN A 28 -5.02 8.31 -7.99
C ASN A 28 -4.26 7.10 -8.57
N ALA A 29 -4.95 5.99 -8.85
CA ALA A 29 -4.31 4.81 -9.43
C ALA A 29 -3.80 5.06 -10.86
N LEU A 30 -4.58 5.76 -11.69
CA LEU A 30 -4.19 6.13 -13.06
C LEU A 30 -3.03 7.14 -13.06
N GLU A 31 -3.12 8.15 -12.22
CA GLU A 31 -2.04 9.13 -12.03
C GLU A 31 -0.76 8.43 -11.59
N LEU A 32 -0.84 7.58 -10.55
CA LEU A 32 0.32 6.83 -10.07
C LEU A 32 0.88 5.88 -11.13
N PHE A 33 0.02 5.22 -11.90
CA PHE A 33 0.43 4.38 -13.02
C PHE A 33 1.25 5.18 -14.03
N TYR A 34 0.79 6.36 -14.43
CA TYR A 34 1.52 7.25 -15.33
C TYR A 34 2.88 7.69 -14.74
N TRP A 35 2.89 8.21 -13.50
CA TRP A 35 4.12 8.63 -12.83
C TRP A 35 5.15 7.51 -12.67
N THR A 36 4.68 6.28 -12.45
CA THR A 36 5.56 5.11 -12.33
C THR A 36 6.38 4.89 -13.60
N PHE A 37 5.77 5.01 -14.79
CA PHE A 37 6.52 4.88 -16.05
C PHE A 37 7.42 6.08 -16.34
N CYS A 38 7.04 7.28 -15.93
CA CYS A 38 7.87 8.48 -16.12
C CYS A 38 9.11 8.48 -15.20
N PHE A 39 8.99 7.98 -13.97
CA PHE A 39 10.06 8.01 -12.99
C PHE A 39 11.09 6.89 -13.18
N PHE A 40 10.65 5.66 -13.48
CA PHE A 40 11.55 4.52 -13.59
C PHE A 40 12.17 4.42 -14.99
N ARG A 41 13.47 4.79 -15.09
CA ARG A 41 14.26 4.64 -16.33
C ARG A 41 14.69 3.17 -16.62
N HIS A 42 14.64 2.29 -15.61
CA HIS A 42 14.95 0.86 -15.72
C HIS A 42 13.90 -0.01 -15.00
N TYR A 43 13.17 -0.84 -15.74
CA TYR A 43 12.01 -1.63 -15.28
C TYR A 43 12.34 -2.95 -14.54
N ARG A 44 13.49 -3.04 -13.86
CA ARG A 44 13.99 -4.32 -13.30
C ARG A 44 13.86 -4.47 -11.78
N GLY A 45 13.46 -3.43 -11.05
CA GLY A 45 13.35 -3.47 -9.60
C GLY A 45 12.06 -4.15 -9.10
N CYS A 46 12.14 -4.93 -8.02
CA CYS A 46 10.96 -5.50 -7.36
C CYS A 46 9.95 -4.42 -6.96
N TYR A 47 10.41 -3.23 -6.57
CA TYR A 47 9.55 -2.08 -6.28
C TYR A 47 8.65 -1.71 -7.45
N PHE A 48 9.21 -1.60 -8.66
CA PHE A 48 8.46 -1.24 -9.88
C PHE A 48 7.34 -2.24 -10.15
N TRP A 49 7.65 -3.55 -10.15
CA TRP A 49 6.65 -4.60 -10.37
C TRP A 49 5.58 -4.62 -9.29
N SER A 50 5.95 -4.33 -8.04
CA SER A 50 5.00 -4.26 -6.93
C SER A 50 4.04 -3.08 -7.06
N LEU A 51 4.56 -1.92 -7.45
CA LEU A 51 3.77 -0.70 -7.66
C LEU A 51 2.79 -0.86 -8.83
N ILE A 52 3.23 -1.48 -9.94
CA ILE A 52 2.38 -1.81 -11.08
C ILE A 52 1.31 -2.84 -10.69
N ALA A 53 1.67 -3.91 -9.98
CA ALA A 53 0.70 -4.92 -9.53
C ALA A 53 -0.36 -4.32 -8.58
N ALA A 54 0.05 -3.43 -7.68
CA ALA A 54 -0.84 -2.76 -6.74
C ALA A 54 -1.81 -1.79 -7.46
N THR A 55 -1.28 -0.95 -8.36
CA THR A 55 -2.08 0.01 -9.16
C THR A 55 -3.07 -0.69 -10.08
N TRP A 56 -2.66 -1.76 -10.78
CA TRP A 56 -3.58 -2.60 -11.56
C TRP A 56 -4.64 -3.27 -10.68
N GLY A 57 -4.26 -3.74 -9.49
CA GLY A 57 -5.21 -4.29 -8.51
C GLY A 57 -6.31 -3.31 -8.14
N ILE A 58 -5.96 -2.04 -7.90
CA ILE A 58 -6.92 -0.97 -7.62
C ILE A 58 -7.82 -0.71 -8.82
N ILE A 59 -7.25 -0.59 -10.04
CA ILE A 59 -8.03 -0.34 -11.26
C ILE A 59 -9.04 -1.47 -11.49
N ILE A 60 -8.60 -2.73 -11.42
CA ILE A 60 -9.46 -3.91 -11.58
C ILE A 60 -10.56 -3.92 -10.52
N PHE A 61 -10.21 -3.63 -9.26
CA PHE A 61 -11.18 -3.56 -8.17
C PHE A 61 -12.24 -2.47 -8.41
N VAL A 62 -11.82 -1.25 -8.75
CA VAL A 62 -12.72 -0.13 -8.97
C VAL A 62 -13.63 -0.39 -10.16
N THR A 63 -13.09 -0.91 -11.28
CA THR A 63 -13.91 -1.29 -12.44
C THR A 63 -14.94 -2.36 -12.07
N ALA A 64 -14.54 -3.41 -11.33
CA ALA A 64 -15.45 -4.45 -10.89
C ALA A 64 -16.54 -3.91 -9.94
N ALA A 65 -16.18 -3.01 -9.02
CA ALA A 65 -17.11 -2.35 -8.11
C ALA A 65 -18.12 -1.48 -8.87
N VAL A 66 -17.67 -0.65 -9.82
CA VAL A 66 -18.54 0.21 -10.63
C VAL A 66 -19.50 -0.63 -11.48
N LEU A 67 -19.02 -1.71 -12.12
CA LEU A 67 -19.87 -2.62 -12.90
C LEU A 67 -20.96 -3.27 -12.04
N ARG A 68 -20.65 -3.61 -10.79
CA ARG A 68 -21.63 -4.15 -9.83
C ARG A 68 -22.65 -3.09 -9.41
N LEU A 69 -22.21 -1.85 -9.18
CA LEU A 69 -23.08 -0.75 -8.77
C LEU A 69 -24.06 -0.33 -9.87
N LEU A 70 -23.60 -0.32 -11.12
CA LEU A 70 -24.43 0.04 -12.27
C LEU A 70 -25.32 -1.12 -12.73
N GLY A 71 -25.00 -2.37 -12.36
CA GLY A 71 -25.69 -3.57 -12.84
C GLY A 71 -25.47 -3.87 -14.34
N THR A 72 -24.54 -3.17 -14.99
CA THR A 72 -24.36 -3.16 -16.46
C THR A 72 -23.15 -3.98 -16.94
N GLY A 73 -22.84 -5.12 -16.33
CA GLY A 73 -21.70 -5.95 -16.73
C GLY A 73 -22.00 -7.45 -16.76
N PRO A 74 -21.20 -8.28 -17.47
CA PRO A 74 -21.32 -9.73 -17.39
C PRO A 74 -21.17 -10.16 -15.92
N PRO A 75 -22.20 -10.76 -15.31
CA PRO A 75 -22.20 -11.01 -13.87
C PRO A 75 -21.05 -11.94 -13.46
N ALA A 76 -20.69 -12.89 -14.32
CA ALA A 76 -19.57 -13.79 -14.09
C ALA A 76 -18.21 -13.05 -14.03
N LEU A 77 -18.00 -12.05 -14.89
CA LEU A 77 -16.73 -11.31 -14.91
C LEU A 77 -16.58 -10.48 -13.63
N ALA A 78 -17.62 -9.72 -13.26
CA ALA A 78 -17.61 -8.90 -12.05
C ALA A 78 -17.49 -9.73 -10.75
N LYS A 79 -18.01 -10.97 -10.76
CA LYS A 79 -17.87 -11.94 -9.66
C LYS A 79 -16.43 -12.36 -9.40
N ILE A 80 -15.64 -12.52 -10.46
CA ILE A 80 -14.25 -12.98 -10.37
C ILE A 80 -13.28 -11.80 -10.22
N THR A 81 -13.48 -10.71 -10.96
CA THR A 81 -12.57 -9.56 -10.96
C THR A 81 -12.57 -8.80 -9.64
N PHE A 82 -13.69 -8.78 -8.92
CA PHE A 82 -13.78 -8.12 -7.61
C PHE A 82 -12.85 -8.75 -6.55
N PRO A 83 -12.94 -10.05 -6.20
CA PRO A 83 -12.02 -10.67 -5.25
C PRO A 83 -10.58 -10.68 -5.76
N LEU A 84 -10.37 -10.82 -7.08
CA LEU A 84 -9.04 -10.74 -7.67
C LEU A 84 -8.41 -9.35 -7.50
N GLY A 85 -9.20 -8.30 -7.69
CA GLY A 85 -8.78 -6.91 -7.47
C GLY A 85 -8.39 -6.66 -6.01
N VAL A 86 -9.19 -7.15 -5.06
CA VAL A 86 -8.86 -7.09 -3.62
C VAL A 86 -7.53 -7.78 -3.34
N PHE A 87 -7.32 -8.97 -3.90
CA PHE A 87 -6.09 -9.73 -3.70
C PHE A 87 -4.88 -9.00 -4.27
N SER A 88 -4.93 -8.60 -5.56
CA SER A 88 -3.82 -7.90 -6.21
C SER A 88 -3.49 -6.57 -5.53
N MET A 89 -4.51 -5.81 -5.13
CA MET A 89 -4.35 -4.56 -4.40
C MET A 89 -3.66 -4.78 -3.05
N ALA A 90 -4.14 -5.74 -2.25
CA ALA A 90 -3.60 -6.03 -0.93
C ALA A 90 -2.16 -6.57 -1.03
N THR A 91 -1.91 -7.58 -1.88
CA THR A 91 -0.58 -8.16 -2.06
C THR A 91 0.40 -7.15 -2.62
N GLY A 92 -0.02 -6.34 -3.59
CA GLY A 92 0.80 -5.27 -4.16
C GLY A 92 1.23 -4.25 -3.11
N GLY A 93 0.28 -3.76 -2.28
CA GLY A 93 0.59 -2.80 -1.21
C GLY A 93 1.62 -3.31 -0.21
N ILE A 94 1.49 -4.57 0.21
CA ILE A 94 2.43 -5.21 1.15
C ILE A 94 3.84 -5.32 0.55
N MET A 95 3.91 -5.64 -0.74
CA MET A 95 5.18 -5.79 -1.43
C MET A 95 5.87 -4.43 -1.66
N VAL A 96 5.10 -3.36 -1.91
CA VAL A 96 5.63 -1.99 -1.97
C VAL A 96 6.20 -1.57 -0.62
N LEU A 97 5.49 -1.85 0.48
CA LEU A 97 5.97 -1.58 1.84
C LEU A 97 7.29 -2.32 2.14
N TYR A 98 7.39 -3.59 1.74
CA TYR A 98 8.64 -4.36 1.85
C TYR A 98 9.78 -3.73 1.04
N ALA A 99 9.51 -3.39 -0.22
CA ALA A 99 10.51 -2.78 -1.09
C ALA A 99 11.00 -1.43 -0.53
N ARG A 100 10.11 -0.64 0.09
CA ARG A 100 10.48 0.61 0.78
C ARG A 100 11.40 0.37 1.98
N LEU A 101 11.08 -0.60 2.83
CA LEU A 101 11.93 -0.96 3.98
C LEU A 101 13.31 -1.44 3.50
N HIS A 102 13.36 -2.16 2.38
CA HIS A 102 14.59 -2.61 1.77
C HIS A 102 15.48 -1.48 1.28
N LEU A 103 14.90 -0.43 0.71
CA LEU A 103 15.65 0.73 0.21
C LEU A 103 16.26 1.58 1.34
N VAL A 104 15.64 1.59 2.52
CA VAL A 104 16.14 2.37 3.68
C VAL A 104 17.19 1.62 4.50
N THR A 105 17.26 0.30 4.39
CA THR A 105 18.18 -0.51 5.19
C THR A 105 19.51 -0.72 4.45
N ILE A 106 20.58 -0.09 4.94
CA ILE A 106 21.91 -0.09 4.28
C ILE A 106 22.61 -1.48 4.38
N ASP A 107 22.54 -2.16 5.53
CA ASP A 107 23.35 -3.37 5.82
C ASP A 107 22.57 -4.71 5.87
N ARG A 108 21.61 -4.87 4.95
CA ARG A 108 20.65 -5.99 4.78
C ARG A 108 19.41 -5.89 5.65
N THR A 109 18.26 -5.84 4.98
CA THR A 109 16.97 -6.14 5.61
C THR A 109 17.01 -7.50 6.28
N PRO A 110 16.54 -7.62 7.54
CA PRO A 110 16.42 -8.92 8.17
C PRO A 110 15.47 -9.77 7.34
N ARG A 111 15.94 -10.90 6.79
CA ARG A 111 15.09 -11.86 6.06
C ARG A 111 13.87 -12.30 6.88
N TYR A 112 13.99 -12.25 8.21
CA TYR A 112 12.91 -12.50 9.15
C TYR A 112 11.75 -11.50 9.04
N VAL A 113 12.01 -10.22 8.76
CA VAL A 113 10.94 -9.21 8.58
C VAL A 113 10.19 -9.48 7.29
N LEU A 114 10.89 -9.81 6.19
CA LEU A 114 10.25 -10.25 4.96
C LEU A 114 9.41 -11.52 5.18
N ALA A 115 9.97 -12.52 5.85
CA ALA A 115 9.27 -13.77 6.14
C ALA A 115 8.00 -13.51 6.99
N PHE A 116 8.08 -12.62 7.98
CA PHE A 116 6.94 -12.18 8.79
C PHE A 116 5.86 -11.49 7.93
N ILE A 117 6.27 -10.56 7.05
CA ILE A 117 5.35 -9.83 6.16
C ILE A 117 4.63 -10.81 5.21
N VAL A 118 5.38 -11.69 4.56
CA VAL A 118 4.82 -12.66 3.60
C VAL A 118 3.95 -13.69 4.31
N ALA A 119 4.39 -14.23 5.45
CA ALA A 119 3.62 -15.22 6.20
C ALA A 119 2.29 -14.63 6.68
N THR A 120 2.30 -13.44 7.27
CA THR A 120 1.06 -12.76 7.71
C THR A 120 0.17 -12.40 6.53
N ALA A 121 0.73 -11.97 5.40
CA ALA A 121 -0.04 -11.69 4.19
C ALA A 121 -0.72 -12.95 3.63
N CYS A 122 0.01 -14.06 3.54
CA CYS A 122 -0.53 -15.34 3.08
C CYS A 122 -1.61 -15.85 4.04
N VAL A 123 -1.39 -15.77 5.35
CA VAL A 123 -2.35 -16.25 6.35
C VAL A 123 -3.63 -15.42 6.39
N LEU A 124 -3.57 -14.10 6.14
CA LEU A 124 -4.74 -13.22 6.23
C LEU A 124 -5.44 -12.99 4.89
N HIS A 125 -4.70 -12.75 3.80
CA HIS A 125 -5.30 -12.34 2.52
C HIS A 125 -5.68 -13.54 1.63
N LEU A 126 -4.91 -14.63 1.60
CA LEU A 126 -5.26 -15.77 0.74
C LEU A 126 -6.61 -16.40 1.15
N PRO A 127 -6.85 -16.75 2.43
CA PRO A 127 -8.12 -17.34 2.80
C PRO A 127 -9.27 -16.34 2.66
N LEU A 128 -9.04 -15.05 2.90
CA LEU A 128 -10.05 -14.01 2.71
C LEU A 128 -10.51 -13.95 1.24
N THR A 129 -9.58 -13.97 0.29
CA THR A 129 -9.89 -13.95 -1.14
C THR A 129 -10.65 -15.20 -1.55
N ILE A 130 -10.24 -16.37 -1.07
CA ILE A 130 -10.91 -17.65 -1.34
C ILE A 130 -12.34 -17.62 -0.80
N LEU A 131 -12.54 -17.18 0.45
CA LEU A 131 -13.87 -17.06 1.07
C LEU A 131 -14.77 -16.10 0.29
N LYS A 132 -14.24 -14.93 -0.10
CA LYS A 132 -14.97 -13.95 -0.91
C LYS A 132 -15.35 -14.53 -2.27
N LEU A 133 -14.47 -15.28 -2.91
CA LEU A 133 -14.75 -15.94 -4.18
C LEU A 133 -15.86 -16.99 -4.02
N ILE A 134 -15.76 -17.88 -3.02
CA ILE A 134 -16.79 -18.91 -2.76
C ILE A 134 -18.16 -18.29 -2.51
N ARG A 135 -18.20 -17.19 -1.73
CA ARG A 135 -19.43 -16.45 -1.43
C ARG A 135 -20.15 -15.93 -2.67
N GLU A 136 -19.43 -15.57 -3.73
CA GLU A 136 -20.03 -15.08 -4.99
C GLU A 136 -20.74 -16.20 -5.80
N PHE A 137 -20.39 -17.45 -5.53
CA PHE A 137 -20.93 -18.63 -6.22
C PHE A 137 -21.82 -19.52 -5.33
N THR A 138 -21.80 -19.32 -4.00
CA THR A 138 -22.56 -20.12 -3.04
C THR A 138 -23.28 -19.23 -2.03
N THR A 139 -24.60 -19.33 -1.97
CA THR A 139 -25.44 -18.67 -0.96
C THR A 139 -25.73 -19.63 0.19
N ARG A 140 -24.85 -19.65 1.20
CA ARG A 140 -25.08 -20.35 2.48
C ARG A 140 -24.91 -19.35 3.62
N PRO A 141 -25.92 -19.18 4.50
CA PRO A 141 -25.88 -18.18 5.57
C PRO A 141 -24.73 -18.42 6.56
N ASP A 142 -24.37 -19.67 6.82
CA ASP A 142 -23.24 -20.02 7.71
C ASP A 142 -21.88 -19.56 7.13
N LEU A 143 -21.71 -19.67 5.81
CA LEU A 143 -20.51 -19.20 5.12
C LEU A 143 -20.42 -17.67 5.13
N ASP A 144 -21.55 -16.97 5.02
CA ASP A 144 -21.58 -15.51 5.09
C ASP A 144 -21.19 -15.00 6.48
N ALA A 145 -21.73 -15.61 7.54
CA ALA A 145 -21.35 -15.29 8.92
C ALA A 145 -19.85 -15.51 9.14
N PHE A 146 -19.33 -16.66 8.73
CA PHE A 146 -17.90 -16.97 8.83
C PHE A 146 -17.02 -16.01 8.03
N CYS A 147 -17.42 -15.68 6.80
CA CYS A 147 -16.70 -14.73 5.95
C CYS A 147 -16.63 -13.33 6.57
N ARG A 148 -17.70 -12.87 7.25
CA ARG A 148 -17.70 -11.56 7.93
C ARG A 148 -16.75 -11.54 9.13
N ILE A 149 -16.76 -12.58 9.95
CA ILE A 149 -15.84 -12.71 11.10
C ILE A 149 -14.39 -12.76 10.61
N TYR A 150 -14.12 -13.56 9.58
CA TYR A 150 -12.77 -13.69 9.03
C TYR A 150 -12.29 -12.40 8.36
N GLU A 151 -13.17 -11.69 7.65
CA GLU A 151 -12.86 -10.37 7.09
C GLU A 151 -12.41 -9.37 8.17
N HIS A 152 -13.11 -9.36 9.30
CA HIS A 152 -12.77 -8.51 10.43
C HIS A 152 -11.39 -8.82 11.02
N VAL A 153 -11.09 -10.10 11.20
CA VAL A 153 -9.77 -10.57 11.67
C VAL A 153 -8.67 -10.20 10.66
N ALA A 154 -8.94 -10.37 9.36
CA ALA A 154 -7.98 -10.05 8.30
C ALA A 154 -7.66 -8.54 8.24
N ILE A 155 -8.67 -7.67 8.37
CA ILE A 155 -8.49 -6.21 8.37
C ILE A 155 -7.73 -5.77 9.63
N THR A 156 -8.16 -6.22 10.80
CA THR A 156 -7.52 -5.88 12.09
C THR A 156 -6.08 -6.41 12.14
N GLY A 157 -5.85 -7.63 11.68
CA GLY A 157 -4.51 -8.23 11.57
C GLY A 157 -3.60 -7.49 10.57
N SER A 158 -4.16 -7.00 9.46
CA SER A 158 -3.42 -6.18 8.49
C SER A 158 -2.99 -4.84 9.11
N CYS A 159 -3.89 -4.18 9.85
CA CYS A 159 -3.56 -2.97 10.60
C CYS A 159 -2.47 -3.21 11.65
N ALA A 160 -2.58 -4.30 12.43
CA ALA A 160 -1.56 -4.66 13.42
C ALA A 160 -0.19 -4.90 12.78
N ARG A 161 -0.15 -5.61 11.64
CA ARG A 161 1.07 -5.80 10.85
C ARG A 161 1.66 -4.47 10.39
N GLU A 162 0.84 -3.56 9.86
CA GLU A 162 1.30 -2.25 9.37
C GLU A 162 1.83 -1.37 10.50
N LEU A 163 1.22 -1.40 11.69
CA LEU A 163 1.75 -0.76 12.90
C LEU A 163 3.13 -1.27 13.28
N ILE A 164 3.33 -2.60 13.28
CA ILE A 164 4.62 -3.22 13.59
C ILE A 164 5.67 -2.80 12.56
N ILE A 165 5.34 -2.85 11.27
CA ILE A 165 6.27 -2.47 10.20
C ILE A 165 6.63 -0.99 10.28
N ALA A 166 5.65 -0.12 10.49
CA ALA A 166 5.89 1.32 10.66
C ALA A 166 6.79 1.61 11.87
N GLY A 167 6.61 0.90 12.98
CA GLY A 167 7.48 0.99 14.16
C GLY A 167 8.92 0.59 13.86
N ILE A 168 9.12 -0.57 13.22
CA ILE A 168 10.45 -1.05 12.80
C ILE A 168 11.08 -0.05 11.81
N TYR A 169 10.30 0.43 10.85
CA TYR A 169 10.75 1.40 9.85
C TYR A 169 11.24 2.70 10.51
N LEU A 170 10.45 3.27 11.42
CA LEU A 170 10.81 4.48 12.14
C LEU A 170 12.09 4.28 12.96
N TRP A 171 12.23 3.14 13.62
CA TRP A 171 13.44 2.78 14.35
C TRP A 171 14.67 2.77 13.44
N VAL A 172 14.59 2.10 12.28
CA VAL A 172 15.68 1.99 11.30
C VAL A 172 16.05 3.35 10.70
N VAL A 173 15.06 4.19 10.39
CA VAL A 173 15.29 5.57 9.90
C VAL A 173 16.02 6.41 10.95
N LEU A 174 15.57 6.36 12.20
CA LEU A 174 16.18 7.13 13.28
C LEU A 174 17.61 6.67 13.60
N GLN A 175 17.91 5.39 13.40
CA GLN A 175 19.25 4.85 13.64
C GLN A 175 20.20 5.13 12.47
N ASN A 176 19.77 4.94 11.23
CA ASN A 176 20.66 4.96 10.06
C ASN A 176 20.64 6.31 9.32
N LEU A 177 19.45 6.89 9.13
CA LEU A 177 19.29 8.09 8.33
C LEU A 177 19.49 9.36 9.16
N LYS A 178 18.96 9.41 10.39
CA LYS A 178 19.08 10.59 11.26
C LYS A 178 20.52 11.12 11.41
N PRO A 179 21.56 10.31 11.72
CA PRO A 179 22.91 10.84 11.87
C PRO A 179 23.49 11.38 10.55
N ILE A 180 23.14 10.80 9.41
CA ILE A 180 23.58 11.24 8.08
C ILE A 180 22.89 12.56 7.70
N LEU A 181 21.59 12.67 8.00
CA LEU A 181 20.79 13.86 7.70
C LEU A 181 21.04 15.01 8.69
N ASP A 182 21.37 14.72 9.95
CA ASP A 182 21.80 15.75 10.92
C ASP A 182 23.12 16.41 10.49
N ALA A 183 24.03 15.66 9.84
CA ALA A 183 25.24 16.24 9.26
C ALA A 183 24.97 17.23 8.10
N GLN A 184 23.78 17.17 7.48
CA GLN A 184 23.29 18.11 6.47
C GLN A 184 22.55 19.32 7.10
N GLY A 185 22.43 19.37 8.42
CA GLY A 185 21.81 20.49 9.14
C GLY A 185 20.29 20.58 8.92
N ARG A 186 19.77 21.78 8.66
CA ARG A 186 18.32 22.06 8.66
C ARG A 186 17.55 21.33 7.55
N ALA A 187 18.16 21.09 6.40
CA ALA A 187 17.51 20.41 5.28
C ALA A 187 17.23 18.94 5.59
N GLY A 188 18.20 18.23 6.17
CA GLY A 188 18.03 16.82 6.52
C GLY A 188 17.00 16.59 7.63
N ASN A 189 17.00 17.42 8.67
CA ASN A 189 16.01 17.27 9.76
C ASN A 189 14.56 17.52 9.27
N ARG A 190 14.37 18.37 8.25
CA ARG A 190 13.05 18.58 7.63
C ARG A 190 12.52 17.29 6.99
N VAL A 191 13.36 16.58 6.24
CA VAL A 191 12.99 15.33 5.57
C VAL A 191 12.64 14.25 6.58
N VAL A 192 13.45 14.08 7.64
CA VAL A 192 13.15 13.09 8.70
C VAL A 192 11.79 13.38 9.32
N LYS A 193 11.46 14.66 9.55
CA LYS A 193 10.16 15.06 10.07
C LYS A 193 9.02 14.77 9.08
N GLU A 194 9.20 15.10 7.81
CA GLU A 194 8.22 14.81 6.75
C GLU A 194 7.96 13.29 6.67
N LEU A 195 9.02 12.47 6.77
CA LEU A 195 8.93 11.02 6.76
C LEU A 195 8.14 10.43 7.95
N ILE A 196 8.33 11.00 9.14
CA ILE A 196 7.57 10.61 10.33
C ILE A 196 6.09 10.96 10.15
N VAL A 197 5.80 12.18 9.69
CA VAL A 197 4.42 12.65 9.47
C VAL A 197 3.70 11.78 8.45
N VAL A 198 4.34 11.44 7.33
CA VAL A 198 3.74 10.57 6.32
C VAL A 198 3.42 9.19 6.89
N ASN A 199 4.34 8.55 7.63
CA ASN A 199 4.05 7.26 8.26
C ASN A 199 2.87 7.32 9.23
N ILE A 200 2.76 8.38 10.02
CA ILE A 200 1.63 8.56 10.93
C ILE A 200 0.32 8.67 10.14
N ILE A 201 0.28 9.42 9.05
CA ILE A 201 -0.91 9.54 8.19
C ILE A 201 -1.30 8.18 7.61
N LEU A 202 -0.33 7.40 7.13
CA LEU A 202 -0.58 6.04 6.61
C LEU A 202 -1.20 5.15 7.69
N LEU A 203 -0.65 5.17 8.90
CA LEU A 203 -1.19 4.41 10.04
C LEU A 203 -2.60 4.85 10.45
N LEU A 204 -2.89 6.15 10.46
CA LEU A 204 -4.23 6.66 10.73
C LEU A 204 -5.24 6.19 9.67
N SER A 205 -4.80 6.05 8.43
CA SER A 205 -5.63 5.49 7.36
C SER A 205 -6.01 4.02 7.62
N ASP A 206 -5.11 3.21 8.19
CA ASP A 206 -5.43 1.83 8.59
C ASP A 206 -6.41 1.75 9.74
N VAL A 207 -6.17 2.54 10.78
CA VAL A 207 -7.05 2.60 11.94
C VAL A 207 -8.46 3.03 11.51
N SER A 208 -8.56 3.98 10.59
CA SER A 208 -9.83 4.40 10.01
C SER A 208 -10.54 3.26 9.26
N LEU A 209 -9.80 2.44 8.50
CA LEU A 209 -10.37 1.25 7.83
C LEU A 209 -10.90 0.23 8.86
N VAL A 210 -10.19 0.02 9.95
CA VAL A 210 -10.61 -0.87 11.06
C VAL A 210 -11.89 -0.34 11.71
N ILE A 211 -11.99 0.97 11.96
CA ILE A 211 -13.20 1.60 12.53
C ILE A 211 -14.41 1.44 11.59
N ILE A 212 -14.22 1.66 10.29
CA ILE A 212 -15.27 1.46 9.27
C ILE A 212 -15.74 0.00 9.25
N ASP A 213 -14.81 -0.95 9.41
CA ASP A 213 -15.16 -2.37 9.45
C ASP A 213 -15.96 -2.75 10.72
N HIS A 214 -15.55 -2.22 11.89
CA HIS A 214 -16.26 -2.42 13.16
C HIS A 214 -17.68 -1.83 13.18
N THR A 215 -17.91 -0.72 12.48
CA THR A 215 -19.24 -0.08 12.38
C THR A 215 -20.18 -0.81 11.41
N HIS A 216 -19.75 -1.93 10.82
CA HIS A 216 -20.50 -2.73 9.84
C HIS A 216 -20.97 -1.96 8.60
N LEU A 217 -20.35 -0.81 8.29
CA LEU A 217 -20.64 0.02 7.13
C LEU A 217 -19.98 -0.56 5.86
N GLN A 218 -20.46 -1.74 5.42
CA GLN A 218 -19.95 -2.50 4.27
C GLN A 218 -19.88 -1.64 2.99
N ASN A 219 -20.87 -0.79 2.79
CA ASN A 219 -20.95 0.10 1.63
C ASN A 219 -19.76 1.07 1.63
N ILE A 220 -19.56 1.84 2.71
CA ILE A 220 -18.46 2.80 2.82
C ILE A 220 -17.11 2.07 2.71
N LYS A 221 -16.99 0.86 3.27
CA LYS A 221 -15.78 0.03 3.18
C LYS A 221 -15.34 -0.25 1.74
N ILE A 222 -16.29 -0.54 0.84
CA ILE A 222 -16.00 -0.82 -0.58
C ILE A 222 -15.38 0.40 -1.28
N GLY A 223 -15.80 1.62 -0.93
CA GLY A 223 -15.24 2.85 -1.48
C GLY A 223 -13.95 3.29 -0.77
N TYR A 224 -13.94 3.28 0.56
CA TYR A 224 -12.81 3.76 1.36
C TYR A 224 -11.57 2.87 1.20
N GLY A 225 -11.73 1.55 1.13
CA GLY A 225 -10.62 0.59 0.97
C GLY A 225 -9.67 0.90 -0.20
N PRO A 226 -10.15 0.93 -1.45
CA PRO A 226 -9.30 1.27 -2.60
C PRO A 226 -8.82 2.72 -2.59
N MET A 227 -9.62 3.66 -2.04
CA MET A 227 -9.19 5.06 -1.91
C MET A 227 -7.97 5.15 -0.99
N ALA A 228 -8.07 4.58 0.22
CA ALA A 228 -6.98 4.51 1.18
C ALA A 228 -5.76 3.80 0.57
N ALA A 229 -5.93 2.66 -0.09
CA ALA A 229 -4.85 1.96 -0.77
C ALA A 229 -4.16 2.82 -1.84
N SER A 230 -4.93 3.55 -2.66
CA SER A 230 -4.38 4.44 -3.69
C SER A 230 -3.56 5.59 -3.10
N ILE A 231 -4.05 6.20 -2.01
CA ILE A 231 -3.35 7.27 -1.30
C ILE A 231 -2.07 6.73 -0.70
N LYS A 232 -2.12 5.56 -0.06
CA LYS A 232 -0.93 4.92 0.52
C LYS A 232 0.16 4.73 -0.52
N LEU A 233 -0.16 4.13 -1.65
CA LEU A 233 0.81 3.93 -2.73
C LEU A 233 1.36 5.24 -3.28
N LYS A 234 0.51 6.26 -3.44
CA LYS A 234 0.93 7.59 -3.92
C LYS A 234 1.90 8.26 -2.95
N MET A 235 1.61 8.20 -1.66
CA MET A 235 2.49 8.73 -0.61
C MET A 235 3.81 7.97 -0.53
N GLU A 236 3.79 6.64 -0.67
CA GLU A 236 5.00 5.82 -0.70
C GLU A 236 5.88 6.11 -1.91
N PHE A 237 5.28 6.37 -3.06
CA PHE A 237 5.98 6.77 -4.27
C PHE A 237 6.61 8.17 -4.14
N ALA A 238 5.84 9.15 -3.66
CA ALA A 238 6.35 10.51 -3.42
C ALA A 238 7.53 10.49 -2.44
N PHE A 239 7.40 9.73 -1.35
CA PHE A 239 8.47 9.56 -0.38
C PHE A 239 9.73 8.93 -1.00
N LEU A 240 9.57 7.88 -1.82
CA LEU A 240 10.71 7.26 -2.48
C LEU A 240 11.43 8.27 -3.38
N ASN A 241 10.69 9.07 -4.15
CA ASN A 241 11.27 10.10 -5.00
C ASN A 241 12.11 11.09 -4.19
N GLU A 242 11.55 11.60 -3.10
CA GLU A 242 12.24 12.52 -2.20
C GLU A 242 13.51 11.91 -1.61
N LEU A 243 13.45 10.65 -1.15
CA LEU A 243 14.62 9.95 -0.62
C LEU A 243 15.73 9.77 -1.66
N VAL A 244 15.38 9.43 -2.90
CA VAL A 244 16.35 9.28 -4.00
C VAL A 244 16.99 10.61 -4.36
N GLU A 245 16.20 11.68 -4.49
CA GLU A 245 16.71 13.03 -4.75
C GLU A 245 17.68 13.48 -3.66
N LEU A 246 17.38 13.19 -2.39
CA LEU A 246 18.24 13.54 -1.27
C LEU A 246 19.57 12.78 -1.30
N VAL A 247 19.54 11.47 -1.54
CA VAL A 247 20.77 10.67 -1.65
C VAL A 247 21.63 11.12 -2.83
N GLN A 248 21.02 11.46 -3.97
CA GLN A 248 21.74 11.99 -5.13
C GLN A 248 22.29 13.40 -4.89
N SER A 249 21.59 14.21 -4.09
CA SER A 249 22.04 15.52 -3.63
C SER A 249 23.15 15.48 -2.57
N LEU A 250 23.73 14.30 -2.27
CA LEU A 250 25.03 14.17 -1.59
C LEU A 250 26.21 14.15 -2.60
N PRO A 251 26.76 15.29 -3.05
CA PRO A 251 28.07 15.36 -3.68
C PRO A 251 29.23 14.84 -2.79
N ARG A 252 29.03 14.74 -1.47
CA ARG A 252 30.15 14.55 -0.52
C ARG A 252 30.65 13.11 -0.35
N LEU A 253 29.94 12.06 -0.78
CA LEU A 253 30.50 10.70 -0.70
C LEU A 253 31.61 10.45 -1.73
N ASN A 254 31.56 11.14 -2.89
CA ASN A 254 32.70 11.13 -3.81
C ASN A 254 33.85 12.02 -3.30
N GLN A 255 33.52 13.13 -2.64
CA GLN A 255 34.52 14.09 -2.16
C GLN A 255 35.24 13.65 -0.88
N ILE A 256 34.58 12.92 0.04
CA ILE A 256 35.21 12.37 1.25
C ILE A 256 36.07 11.14 0.90
N SER A 257 35.68 10.36 -0.12
CA SER A 257 36.51 9.28 -0.66
C SER A 257 37.79 9.84 -1.31
N THR A 258 37.68 10.90 -2.13
CA THR A 258 38.86 11.54 -2.74
C THR A 258 39.71 12.33 -1.75
N LEU A 259 39.12 12.94 -0.71
CA LEU A 259 39.88 13.58 0.36
C LEU A 259 40.53 12.58 1.32
N ARG A 260 39.91 11.41 1.58
CA ARG A 260 40.58 10.33 2.33
C ARG A 260 41.72 9.72 1.53
N LEU A 261 41.53 9.47 0.23
CA LEU A 261 42.59 8.99 -0.66
C LEU A 261 43.73 10.02 -0.77
N SER A 262 43.44 11.32 -0.94
CA SER A 262 44.50 12.33 -0.98
C SER A 262 45.20 12.48 0.36
N SER A 263 44.50 12.37 1.49
CA SER A 263 45.14 12.45 2.83
C SER A 263 46.00 11.24 3.17
N GLN A 264 45.77 10.09 2.53
CA GLN A 264 46.52 8.86 2.74
C GLN A 264 47.80 8.81 1.89
N ASP A 265 47.84 9.55 0.77
CA ASP A 265 49.02 9.69 -0.09
C ASP A 265 50.04 10.73 0.41
N TYR A 266 49.70 11.55 1.42
CA TYR A 266 50.60 12.56 2.01
C TYR A 266 51.31 12.10 3.30
N PHE A 267 51.16 10.84 3.72
CA PHE A 267 51.84 10.31 4.91
C PHE A 267 52.94 9.28 4.54
N PHE A 268 54.00 9.76 3.89
CA PHE A 268 55.32 9.15 3.97
C PHE A 268 56.37 10.25 4.19
N PRO A 269 56.83 10.48 5.44
CA PRO A 269 58.09 11.15 5.67
C PRO A 269 59.26 10.15 5.64
N THR A 270 60.36 10.63 5.10
CA THR A 270 61.74 10.10 4.99
C THR A 270 62.00 8.98 3.98
#